data_AF-A0A812MFZ1-F1
#
_entry.id   AF-A0A812MFZ1-F1
#
_cell.length_a   1.000
_cell.length_b   1.000
_cell.length_c   1.000
_cell.angle_alpha   90.00
_cell.angle_beta   90.00
_cell.angle_gamma   90.00
#
_symmetry.space_group_name_H-M   'P 1'
#
loop_
_entity.id
_entity.type
_entity.pdbx_description
1 polymer ?
#
loop_
_entity_poly.entity_id
_entity_poly.type
_entity_poly.pdbx_seq_one_letter_code
_entity_poly.pdbx_strand_id
1 'polypeptide(L)'
;MSWEEIFPKKPMDRLRWLFKACKAAKEGRIKPNPLYNVVAHRRFLEGLKGSIATDCLNLIRGHIHLFSPKQQKQLQSDNFELFRKYAPISVLDSDDDEDAAPPLPPPPEVHVEMKDKKRKRGEQRKQVEEEEEFGFSDDETEVKKARILAKGIERRIDPADGQAYSLEEFITEYGGSGDKPPVEWENSKHTSMLGCMCPTFHSVLTMANSSKLQMPLRQSAVLALCWRVTDAVGERLQGRSNRCEIRRFIYKE
;
A
#
# COMPACT_ATOMS: atom_id res chain seq x y z
N MET A 1 16.82 -16.70 2.88
CA MET A 1 15.56 -16.92 2.16
C MET A 1 15.83 -17.89 1.03
N SER A 2 15.26 -19.09 1.13
CA SER A 2 15.26 -20.15 0.13
C SER A 2 14.27 -19.79 -0.99
N TRP A 3 14.75 -19.71 -2.22
CA TRP A 3 13.95 -19.29 -3.38
C TRP A 3 12.88 -20.33 -3.77
N GLU A 4 13.08 -21.57 -3.35
CA GLU A 4 12.22 -22.72 -3.64
C GLU A 4 10.81 -22.56 -3.05
N GLU A 5 10.67 -21.80 -1.96
CA GLU A 5 9.38 -21.54 -1.32
C GLU A 5 8.49 -20.55 -2.10
N ILE A 6 9.06 -19.82 -3.07
CA ILE A 6 8.35 -18.74 -3.78
C ILE A 6 7.65 -19.26 -5.03
N PHE A 7 8.28 -20.20 -5.75
CA PHE A 7 7.76 -20.72 -7.01
C PHE A 7 6.41 -21.45 -6.91
N PRO A 8 6.08 -22.24 -5.87
CA PRO A 8 4.78 -22.88 -5.77
C PRO A 8 3.65 -21.92 -5.36
N LYS A 9 3.94 -20.66 -5.05
CA LYS A 9 2.92 -19.69 -4.62
C LYS A 9 2.04 -19.21 -5.78
N LYS A 10 0.82 -18.80 -5.44
CA LYS A 10 -0.11 -18.18 -6.39
C LYS A 10 0.54 -16.91 -6.99
N PRO A 11 0.23 -16.56 -8.25
CA PRO A 11 0.76 -15.36 -8.91
C PRO A 11 0.65 -14.09 -8.06
N MET A 12 -0.49 -13.90 -7.37
CA MET A 12 -0.72 -12.73 -6.51
C MET A 12 0.20 -12.71 -5.28
N ASP A 13 0.45 -13.87 -4.67
CA ASP A 13 1.35 -13.99 -3.53
C ASP A 13 2.81 -13.75 -3.94
N ARG A 14 3.17 -14.11 -5.17
CA ARG A 14 4.49 -13.80 -5.75
C ARG A 14 4.70 -12.29 -5.92
N LEU A 15 3.68 -11.56 -6.38
CA LEU A 15 3.70 -10.08 -6.46
C LEU A 15 3.84 -9.46 -5.06
N ARG A 16 3.05 -9.91 -4.08
CA ARG A 16 3.14 -9.45 -2.68
C ARG A 16 4.51 -9.73 -2.08
N TRP A 17 5.08 -10.90 -2.37
CA TRP A 17 6.44 -11.24 -1.95
C TRP A 17 7.48 -10.32 -2.58
N LEU A 18 7.36 -10.04 -3.89
CA LEU A 18 8.27 -9.17 -4.62
C LEU A 18 8.29 -7.75 -4.02
N PHE A 19 7.12 -7.19 -3.69
CA PHE A 19 7.01 -5.89 -3.02
C PHE A 19 7.78 -5.87 -1.69
N LYS A 20 7.56 -6.88 -0.83
CA LYS A 20 8.27 -7.02 0.45
C LYS A 20 9.78 -7.16 0.24
N ALA A 21 10.20 -7.92 -0.77
CA ALA A 21 11.60 -8.15 -1.08
C ALA A 21 12.30 -6.88 -1.61
N CYS A 22 11.66 -6.12 -2.50
CA CYS A 22 12.15 -4.83 -2.98
C CYS A 22 12.28 -3.81 -1.84
N LYS A 23 11.29 -3.74 -0.94
CA LYS A 23 11.35 -2.88 0.26
C LYS A 23 12.51 -3.27 1.17
N ALA A 24 12.68 -4.56 1.47
CA ALA A 24 13.79 -5.05 2.27
C ALA A 24 15.16 -4.86 1.60
N ALA A 25 15.23 -4.93 0.27
CA ALA A 25 16.45 -4.63 -0.48
C ALA A 25 16.80 -3.13 -0.45
N LYS A 26 15.79 -2.24 -0.54
CA LYS A 26 15.97 -0.79 -0.37
C LYS A 26 16.50 -0.44 1.02
N GLU A 27 16.05 -1.15 2.04
CA GLU A 27 16.55 -1.03 3.42
C GLU A 27 17.94 -1.70 3.63
N GLY A 28 18.47 -2.38 2.61
CA GLY A 28 19.76 -3.08 2.69
C GLY A 28 19.73 -4.38 3.50
N ARG A 29 18.55 -4.89 3.87
CA ARG A 29 18.40 -6.15 4.61
C ARG A 29 18.63 -7.37 3.74
N ILE A 30 18.31 -7.28 2.45
CA ILE A 30 18.49 -8.34 1.46
C ILE A 30 19.42 -7.85 0.36
N LYS A 31 20.36 -8.69 -0.07
CA LYS A 31 21.24 -8.39 -1.21
C LYS A 31 20.41 -8.34 -2.50
N PRO A 32 20.71 -7.45 -3.45
CA PRO A 32 19.95 -7.36 -4.70
C PRO A 32 20.21 -8.52 -5.65
N ASN A 33 21.39 -9.16 -5.58
CA ASN A 33 21.77 -10.24 -6.51
C ASN A 33 20.84 -11.47 -6.42
N PRO A 34 20.54 -11.99 -5.22
CA PRO A 34 19.61 -13.11 -5.13
C PRO A 34 18.15 -12.74 -5.50
N LEU A 35 17.73 -11.49 -5.24
CA LEU A 35 16.43 -10.97 -5.68
C LEU A 35 16.33 -10.97 -7.22
N TYR A 36 17.39 -10.52 -7.90
CA TYR A 36 17.50 -10.55 -9.36
C TYR A 36 17.38 -11.98 -9.90
N ASN A 37 18.06 -12.95 -9.29
CA ASN A 37 18.03 -14.33 -9.75
C ASN A 37 16.62 -14.93 -9.75
N VAL A 38 15.75 -14.53 -8.82
CA VAL A 38 14.35 -15.01 -8.80
C VAL A 38 13.47 -14.29 -9.79
N VAL A 39 13.60 -12.96 -9.90
CA VAL A 39 12.84 -12.19 -10.88
C VAL A 39 13.20 -12.61 -12.31
N ALA A 40 14.46 -12.94 -12.57
CA ALA A 40 14.93 -13.43 -13.87
C ALA A 40 14.58 -14.90 -14.15
N HIS A 41 14.12 -15.65 -13.15
CA HIS A 41 13.85 -17.08 -13.31
C HIS A 41 12.53 -17.32 -14.05
N ARG A 42 12.53 -18.17 -15.08
CA ARG A 42 11.34 -18.47 -15.90
C ARG A 42 10.15 -18.99 -15.08
N ARG A 43 10.40 -19.80 -14.05
CA ARG A 43 9.34 -20.29 -13.12
C ARG A 43 8.66 -19.17 -12.33
N PHE A 44 9.35 -18.06 -12.07
CA PHE A 44 8.72 -16.91 -11.42
C PHE A 44 7.71 -16.23 -12.34
N LEU A 45 7.98 -16.24 -13.66
CA LEU A 45 7.14 -15.65 -14.69
C LEU A 45 5.97 -16.54 -15.10
N GLU A 46 6.05 -17.83 -14.81
CA GLU A 46 5.04 -18.82 -15.17
C GLU A 46 3.70 -18.54 -14.47
N GLY A 47 2.65 -18.32 -15.26
CA GLY A 47 1.32 -18.00 -14.73
C GLY A 47 1.09 -16.53 -14.36
N LEU A 48 2.07 -15.64 -14.52
CA LEU A 48 1.82 -14.19 -14.52
C LEU A 48 1.12 -13.83 -15.83
N LYS A 49 -0.09 -13.26 -15.77
CA LYS A 49 -0.88 -12.77 -16.90
C LYS A 49 -1.67 -11.53 -16.48
N GLY A 50 -2.06 -10.70 -17.44
CA GLY A 50 -2.94 -9.54 -17.20
C GLY A 50 -2.31 -8.48 -16.29
N SER A 51 -3.14 -7.85 -15.46
CA SER A 51 -2.73 -6.75 -14.56
C SER A 51 -1.58 -7.12 -13.63
N ILE A 52 -1.58 -8.33 -13.07
CA ILE A 52 -0.53 -8.79 -12.14
C ILE A 52 0.86 -8.75 -12.79
N ALA A 53 0.95 -9.10 -14.08
CA ALA A 53 2.22 -9.03 -14.80
C ALA A 53 2.67 -7.57 -15.01
N THR A 54 1.74 -6.69 -15.38
CA THR A 54 1.98 -5.25 -15.51
C THR A 54 2.43 -4.63 -14.19
N ASP A 55 1.82 -5.00 -13.06
CA ASP A 55 2.18 -4.52 -11.73
C ASP A 55 3.57 -4.99 -11.33
N CYS A 56 3.89 -6.27 -11.57
CA CYS A 56 5.25 -6.81 -11.40
C CYS A 56 6.28 -6.00 -12.21
N LEU A 57 5.96 -5.67 -13.47
CA LEU A 57 6.83 -4.91 -14.36
C LEU A 57 7.07 -3.49 -13.83
N ASN A 58 6.00 -2.79 -13.45
CA ASN A 58 6.03 -1.43 -12.91
C ASN A 58 6.85 -1.37 -11.62
N LEU A 59 6.69 -2.36 -10.75
CA LEU A 59 7.42 -2.48 -9.50
C LEU A 59 8.93 -2.69 -9.74
N ILE A 60 9.31 -3.57 -10.69
CA ILE A 60 10.71 -3.75 -11.09
C ILE A 60 11.31 -2.45 -11.65
N ARG A 61 10.56 -1.73 -12.50
CA ARG A 61 10.99 -0.44 -13.07
C ARG A 61 11.20 0.63 -12.01
N GLY A 62 10.28 0.75 -11.04
CA GLY A 62 10.40 1.69 -9.92
C GLY A 62 11.63 1.43 -9.04
N HIS A 63 12.07 0.18 -8.96
CA HIS A 63 13.21 -0.25 -8.13
C HIS A 63 14.45 -0.64 -8.95
N ILE A 64 14.55 -0.21 -10.21
CA ILE A 64 15.65 -0.63 -11.10
C ILE A 64 17.04 -0.27 -10.57
N HIS A 65 17.14 0.84 -9.84
CA HIS A 65 18.37 1.36 -9.25
C HIS A 65 18.97 0.47 -8.15
N LEU A 66 18.19 -0.46 -7.59
CA LEU A 66 18.69 -1.42 -6.59
C LEU A 66 19.61 -2.48 -7.22
N PHE A 67 19.52 -2.70 -8.53
CA PHE A 67 20.25 -3.72 -9.25
C PHE A 67 21.56 -3.20 -9.83
N SER A 68 22.51 -4.10 -10.11
CA SER A 68 23.75 -3.76 -10.81
C SER A 68 23.47 -3.23 -12.22
N PRO A 69 24.28 -2.32 -12.80
CA PRO A 69 24.07 -1.82 -14.16
C PRO A 69 23.95 -2.92 -15.23
N LYS A 70 24.63 -4.05 -15.05
CA LYS A 70 24.49 -5.22 -15.95
C LYS A 70 23.09 -5.84 -15.83
N GLN A 71 22.57 -5.97 -14.61
CA GLN A 71 21.23 -6.48 -14.33
C GLN A 71 20.15 -5.51 -14.80
N GLN A 72 20.37 -4.20 -14.64
CA GLN A 72 19.47 -3.15 -15.15
C GLN A 72 19.29 -3.28 -16.67
N LYS A 73 20.40 -3.40 -17.42
CA LYS A 73 20.36 -3.61 -18.87
C LYS A 73 19.60 -4.89 -19.25
N GLN A 74 19.81 -5.99 -18.53
CA GLN A 74 19.08 -7.23 -18.78
C GLN A 74 17.59 -7.09 -18.51
N LEU A 75 17.21 -6.48 -17.37
CA LEU A 75 15.81 -6.28 -17.01
C LEU A 75 15.09 -5.31 -17.95
N GLN A 76 15.79 -4.32 -18.51
CA GLN A 76 15.25 -3.37 -19.49
C GLN A 76 15.27 -3.88 -20.93
N SER A 77 15.97 -4.99 -21.20
CA SER A 77 16.10 -5.51 -22.57
C SER A 77 14.82 -6.20 -23.04
N ASP A 78 14.58 -6.17 -24.35
CA ASP A 78 13.45 -6.83 -25.01
C ASP A 78 13.53 -8.37 -24.91
N ASN A 79 14.72 -8.89 -24.58
CA ASN A 79 14.93 -10.31 -24.30
C ASN A 79 14.32 -10.76 -22.96
N PHE A 80 13.93 -9.83 -22.10
CA PHE A 80 13.25 -10.19 -20.87
C PHE A 80 11.81 -10.64 -21.16
N GLU A 81 11.48 -11.89 -20.83
CA GLU A 81 10.17 -12.50 -21.16
C GLU A 81 8.96 -11.67 -20.71
N LEU A 82 9.08 -10.95 -19.59
CA LEU A 82 7.99 -10.14 -19.04
C LEU A 82 7.75 -8.87 -19.89
N PHE A 83 8.82 -8.26 -20.43
CA PHE A 83 8.70 -7.16 -21.40
C PHE A 83 8.10 -7.66 -22.71
N ARG A 84 8.60 -8.77 -23.26
CA ARG A 84 8.11 -9.31 -24.53
C ARG A 84 6.62 -9.66 -24.52
N LYS A 85 6.07 -10.08 -23.37
CA LYS A 85 4.67 -10.51 -23.24
C LYS A 85 3.72 -9.40 -22.77
N TYR A 86 4.21 -8.48 -21.94
CA TYR A 86 3.35 -7.56 -21.17
C TYR A 86 3.81 -6.12 -21.18
N ALA A 87 4.91 -5.77 -21.86
CA ALA A 87 5.09 -4.38 -22.24
C ALA A 87 3.84 -3.99 -23.01
N PRO A 88 3.13 -2.92 -22.60
CA PRO A 88 2.13 -2.33 -23.47
C PRO A 88 2.86 -2.10 -24.78
N ILE A 89 2.41 -2.75 -25.84
CA ILE A 89 2.74 -2.33 -27.19
C ILE A 89 2.16 -0.92 -27.22
N SER A 90 2.95 0.08 -26.84
CA SER A 90 2.70 1.43 -27.26
C SER A 90 2.56 1.29 -28.76
N VAL A 91 1.36 1.58 -29.25
CA VAL A 91 0.86 1.39 -30.61
C VAL A 91 1.62 2.33 -31.57
N LEU A 92 2.95 2.23 -31.55
CA LEU A 92 3.90 3.23 -32.03
C LEU A 92 5.02 2.61 -32.86
N ASP A 93 5.07 1.27 -32.99
CA ASP A 93 5.89 0.56 -33.99
C ASP A 93 5.02 -0.02 -35.12
N SER A 94 3.86 0.58 -35.39
CA SER A 94 3.10 0.36 -36.64
C SER A 94 3.46 1.40 -37.70
N ASP A 95 4.75 1.76 -37.80
CA ASP A 95 5.32 2.72 -38.77
C ASP A 95 6.39 2.07 -39.68
N ASP A 96 6.41 0.73 -39.80
CA ASP A 96 7.30 -0.02 -40.71
C ASP A 96 6.57 -0.54 -41.97
N ASP A 97 5.63 0.27 -42.48
CA ASP A 97 4.94 0.09 -43.77
C ASP A 97 4.77 1.45 -44.52
N GLU A 98 5.70 2.40 -44.32
CA GLU A 98 5.69 3.75 -44.93
C GLU A 98 6.58 3.87 -46.19
N ASP A 99 6.88 2.77 -46.91
CA ASP A 99 7.65 2.83 -48.17
C ASP A 99 6.79 2.90 -49.45
N ALA A 100 5.47 3.11 -49.33
CA ALA A 100 4.58 3.24 -50.51
C ALA A 100 3.51 4.35 -50.41
N ALA A 101 3.66 5.33 -49.52
CA ALA A 101 2.82 6.52 -49.54
C ALA A 101 3.27 7.47 -50.68
N PRO A 102 2.43 7.74 -51.70
CA PRO A 102 2.77 8.71 -52.74
C PRO A 102 3.02 10.08 -52.09
N PRO A 103 3.96 10.89 -52.63
CA PRO A 103 4.33 12.18 -52.05
C PRO A 103 3.08 13.03 -51.88
N LEU A 104 2.73 13.32 -50.62
CA LEU A 104 1.57 14.14 -50.30
C LEU A 104 1.76 15.52 -50.92
N PRO A 105 0.69 16.10 -51.51
CA PRO A 105 0.75 17.47 -52.00
C PRO A 105 1.13 18.42 -50.86
N PRO A 106 1.90 19.48 -51.16
CA PRO A 106 2.34 20.43 -50.14
C PRO A 106 1.14 20.94 -49.36
N PRO A 107 1.17 20.86 -48.02
CA PRO A 107 0.04 21.26 -47.19
C PRO A 107 -0.27 22.74 -47.44
N PRO A 108 -1.56 23.11 -47.62
CA PRO A 108 -1.94 24.49 -47.83
C PRO A 108 -1.55 25.34 -46.61
N GLU A 109 -1.07 26.55 -46.89
CA GLU A 109 -0.60 27.51 -45.89
C GLU A 109 -1.78 28.00 -45.04
N VAL A 110 -2.07 27.27 -43.95
CA VAL A 110 -3.07 27.66 -42.97
C VAL A 110 -2.44 28.66 -42.01
N HIS A 111 -2.83 29.93 -42.14
CA HIS A 111 -2.57 30.98 -41.15
C HIS A 111 -3.23 30.58 -39.81
N VAL A 112 -2.45 30.04 -38.88
CA VAL A 112 -2.92 29.70 -37.54
C VAL A 112 -2.82 30.94 -36.65
N GLU A 113 -3.95 31.64 -36.47
CA GLU A 113 -4.09 32.62 -35.38
C GLU A 113 -4.12 31.87 -34.04
N MET A 114 -3.06 32.05 -33.24
CA MET A 114 -2.96 31.52 -31.88
C MET A 114 -3.97 32.22 -30.98
N LYS A 115 -5.08 31.54 -30.66
CA LYS A 115 -6.07 31.99 -29.67
C LYS A 115 -5.73 31.45 -28.28
N ASP A 116 -5.25 32.33 -27.41
CA ASP A 116 -4.93 32.06 -26.01
C ASP A 116 -6.14 31.54 -25.20
N LYS A 117 -6.17 30.24 -24.86
CA LYS A 117 -7.09 29.70 -23.86
C LYS A 117 -6.33 29.19 -22.63
N LYS A 118 -6.01 30.16 -21.79
CA LYS A 118 -5.34 30.09 -20.50
C LYS A 118 -6.10 29.23 -19.47
N ARG A 119 -5.43 28.16 -19.02
CA ARG A 119 -5.28 27.66 -17.63
C ARG A 119 -6.54 27.62 -16.74
N LYS A 120 -7.20 26.46 -16.62
CA LYS A 120 -8.01 26.10 -15.42
C LYS A 120 -8.29 24.59 -15.24
N ARG A 121 -7.28 23.71 -15.40
CA ARG A 121 -7.48 22.24 -15.27
C ARG A 121 -6.30 21.52 -14.59
N GLY A 122 -5.79 22.09 -13.50
CA GLY A 122 -4.56 21.60 -12.84
C GLY A 122 -4.73 21.00 -11.44
N GLU A 123 -5.92 21.03 -10.83
CA GLU A 123 -6.01 20.88 -9.36
C GLU A 123 -6.83 19.68 -8.86
N GLN A 124 -7.55 18.96 -9.73
CA GLN A 124 -8.38 17.83 -9.31
C GLN A 124 -7.72 16.44 -9.43
N ARG A 125 -6.50 16.33 -9.98
CA ARG A 125 -5.87 15.02 -10.22
C ARG A 125 -4.94 14.54 -9.10
N LYS A 126 -4.76 15.33 -8.03
CA LYS A 126 -3.82 15.01 -6.95
C LYS A 126 -4.43 14.30 -5.74
N GLN A 127 -5.76 14.07 -5.73
CA GLN A 127 -6.44 13.50 -4.57
C GLN A 127 -6.88 12.03 -4.74
N VAL A 128 -6.71 11.44 -5.93
CA VAL A 128 -7.13 10.05 -6.22
C VAL A 128 -5.95 9.07 -6.16
N GLU A 129 -4.71 9.56 -6.26
CA GLU A 129 -3.52 8.69 -6.35
C GLU A 129 -2.91 8.35 -4.97
N GLU A 130 -3.45 8.92 -3.88
CA GLU A 130 -2.98 8.66 -2.50
C GLU A 130 -3.84 7.62 -1.76
N GLU A 131 -4.94 7.12 -2.36
CA GLU A 131 -5.80 6.09 -1.75
C GLU A 131 -5.50 4.64 -2.23
N GLU A 132 -4.66 4.44 -3.25
CA GLU A 132 -4.40 3.09 -3.80
C GLU A 132 -3.11 2.42 -3.29
N GLU A 133 -2.34 3.06 -2.40
CA GLU A 133 -1.15 2.48 -1.77
C GLU A 133 -1.39 2.05 -0.31
N PHE A 134 -2.53 1.42 -0.03
CA PHE A 134 -2.72 0.72 1.25
C PHE A 134 -2.94 -0.77 1.00
N GLY A 135 -1.91 -1.54 1.30
CA GLY A 135 -1.92 -2.98 1.15
C GLY A 135 -3.05 -3.61 1.98
N PHE A 136 -3.92 -4.35 1.28
CA PHE A 136 -4.93 -5.26 1.81
C PHE A 136 -4.29 -6.28 2.77
N SER A 137 -4.10 -5.85 4.00
CA SER A 137 -3.79 -6.63 5.19
C SER A 137 -5.08 -7.30 5.68
N ASP A 138 -5.01 -8.44 6.38
CA ASP A 138 -6.20 -9.06 7.01
C ASP A 138 -6.93 -8.10 7.98
N ASP A 139 -6.27 -7.01 8.37
CA ASP A 139 -6.79 -5.86 9.10
C ASP A 139 -7.83 -5.02 8.32
N GLU A 140 -7.91 -5.15 6.98
CA GLU A 140 -8.84 -4.38 6.15
C GLU A 140 -10.30 -4.76 6.39
N THR A 141 -10.57 -5.99 6.84
CA THR A 141 -11.94 -6.37 7.23
C THR A 141 -12.40 -5.64 8.49
N GLU A 142 -11.49 -5.40 9.44
CA GLU A 142 -11.78 -4.57 10.62
C GLU A 142 -11.87 -3.09 10.28
N VAL A 143 -11.00 -2.56 9.42
CA VAL A 143 -11.08 -1.16 8.99
C VAL A 143 -12.33 -0.90 8.14
N LYS A 144 -12.75 -1.84 7.27
CA LYS A 144 -14.06 -1.76 6.60
C LYS A 144 -15.21 -1.85 7.60
N LYS A 145 -15.17 -2.77 8.57
CA LYS A 145 -16.17 -2.82 9.64
C LYS A 145 -16.23 -1.51 10.43
N ALA A 146 -15.09 -0.91 10.76
CA ALA A 146 -14.99 0.36 11.46
C ALA A 146 -15.50 1.53 10.60
N ARG A 147 -15.23 1.54 9.29
CA ARG A 147 -15.74 2.57 8.36
C ARG A 147 -17.25 2.42 8.11
N ILE A 148 -17.76 1.19 8.09
CA ILE A 148 -19.19 0.87 8.00
C ILE A 148 -19.91 1.25 9.31
N LEU A 149 -19.29 0.99 10.46
CA LEU A 149 -19.75 1.47 11.78
C LEU A 149 -19.73 3.02 11.86
N ALA A 150 -18.70 3.66 11.31
CA ALA A 150 -18.57 5.12 11.29
C ALA A 150 -19.53 5.80 10.31
N LYS A 151 -20.05 5.08 9.31
CA LYS A 151 -21.08 5.59 8.40
C LYS A 151 -22.46 5.76 9.06
N GLY A 152 -22.60 5.45 10.35
CA GLY A 152 -23.84 5.68 11.09
C GLY A 152 -24.98 4.81 10.57
N ILE A 153 -24.66 3.59 10.14
CA ILE A 153 -25.70 2.61 9.78
C ILE A 153 -26.47 2.30 11.05
N GLU A 154 -27.74 2.72 11.05
CA GLU A 154 -28.68 2.51 12.12
C GLU A 154 -28.93 1.00 12.29
N ARG A 155 -28.62 0.48 13.48
CA ARG A 155 -28.91 -0.90 13.87
C ARG A 155 -30.00 -0.89 14.93
N ARG A 156 -31.00 -1.76 14.78
CA ARG A 156 -32.10 -1.94 15.74
C ARG A 156 -32.04 -3.34 16.33
N ILE A 157 -32.45 -3.47 17.60
CA ILE A 157 -32.52 -4.76 18.28
C ILE A 157 -33.86 -5.40 17.96
N ASP A 158 -33.83 -6.61 17.39
CA ASP A 158 -35.01 -7.40 17.12
C ASP A 158 -35.58 -8.00 18.43
N PRO A 159 -36.88 -7.79 18.74
CA PRO A 159 -37.51 -8.36 19.92
C PRO A 159 -37.59 -9.90 19.93
N ALA A 160 -37.48 -10.58 18.79
CA ALA A 160 -37.60 -12.03 18.70
C ALA A 160 -36.36 -12.75 19.25
N ASP A 161 -35.16 -12.24 18.95
CA ASP A 161 -33.89 -12.90 19.25
C ASP A 161 -32.90 -12.04 20.07
N GLY A 162 -33.14 -10.74 20.17
CA GLY A 162 -32.28 -9.78 20.87
C GLY A 162 -31.00 -9.40 20.11
N GLN A 163 -30.86 -9.74 18.83
CA GLN A 163 -29.70 -9.35 18.02
C GLN A 163 -29.90 -7.99 17.34
N ALA A 164 -28.79 -7.32 17.03
CA ALA A 164 -28.80 -6.00 16.39
C ALA A 164 -28.58 -6.13 14.88
N TYR A 165 -29.63 -5.86 14.12
CA TYR A 165 -29.64 -5.94 12.66
C TYR A 165 -29.59 -4.55 12.02
N SER A 166 -28.88 -4.45 10.90
CA SER A 166 -29.00 -3.29 9.98
C SER A 166 -30.30 -3.39 9.18
N LEU A 167 -30.78 -2.27 8.61
CA LEU A 167 -32.02 -2.23 7.81
C LEU A 167 -32.01 -3.24 6.65
N GLU A 168 -30.86 -3.43 5.99
CA GLU A 168 -30.71 -4.37 4.88
C GLU A 168 -30.83 -5.84 5.32
N GLU A 169 -30.20 -6.18 6.45
CA GLU A 169 -30.30 -7.53 7.05
C GLU A 169 -31.75 -7.80 7.49
N PHE A 170 -32.42 -6.79 8.06
CA PHE A 170 -33.80 -6.90 8.51
C PHE A 170 -34.78 -7.13 7.34
N ILE A 171 -34.56 -6.45 6.20
CA ILE A 171 -35.32 -6.67 4.96
C ILE A 171 -35.09 -8.08 4.41
N THR A 172 -33.89 -8.64 4.57
CA THR A 172 -33.56 -9.99 4.09
C THR A 172 -34.27 -11.07 4.91
N GLU A 173 -34.33 -10.90 6.23
CA GLU A 173 -34.93 -11.89 7.14
C GLU A 173 -36.46 -11.84 7.16
N TYR A 174 -37.03 -10.64 7.29
CA TYR A 174 -38.48 -10.45 7.48
C TYR A 174 -39.23 -10.11 6.19
N GLY A 175 -38.51 -9.84 5.10
CA GLY A 175 -39.06 -9.43 3.82
C GLY A 175 -39.53 -7.97 3.81
N GLY A 176 -39.16 -7.19 2.80
CA GLY A 176 -39.52 -5.77 2.72
C GLY A 176 -38.84 -5.04 1.58
N SER A 177 -38.85 -3.71 1.62
CA SER A 177 -38.10 -2.85 0.68
C SER A 177 -37.59 -1.61 1.40
N GLY A 178 -36.54 -0.97 0.89
CA GLY A 178 -35.96 0.22 1.52
C GLY A 178 -36.97 1.36 1.76
N ASP A 179 -37.98 1.48 0.90
CA ASP A 179 -39.05 2.48 1.00
C ASP A 179 -40.21 2.06 1.92
N LYS A 180 -40.33 0.77 2.23
CA LYS A 180 -41.41 0.22 3.04
C LYS A 180 -40.84 -0.86 3.97
N PRO A 181 -40.22 -0.45 5.09
CA PRO A 181 -39.59 -1.39 6.00
C PRO A 181 -40.64 -2.32 6.62
N PRO A 182 -40.22 -3.50 7.10
CA PRO A 182 -41.13 -4.44 7.76
C PRO A 182 -41.73 -3.82 9.03
N VAL A 183 -42.94 -4.24 9.41
CA VAL A 183 -43.66 -3.66 10.58
C VAL A 183 -42.86 -3.84 11.87
N GLU A 184 -42.09 -4.92 11.96
CA GLU A 184 -41.20 -5.25 13.06
C GLU A 184 -40.06 -4.21 13.20
N TRP A 185 -39.65 -3.55 12.11
CA TRP A 185 -38.68 -2.45 12.17
C TRP A 185 -39.25 -1.21 12.87
N GLU A 186 -40.52 -0.88 12.62
CA GLU A 186 -41.21 0.25 13.28
C GLU A 186 -41.45 -0.02 14.76
N ASN A 187 -41.73 -1.27 15.13
CA ASN A 187 -41.91 -1.68 16.53
C ASN A 187 -40.60 -1.82 17.30
N SER A 188 -39.46 -1.93 16.60
CA SER A 188 -38.14 -2.09 17.22
C SER A 188 -37.64 -0.79 17.82
N LYS A 189 -37.18 -0.84 19.07
CA LYS A 189 -36.65 0.35 19.77
C LYS A 189 -35.32 0.78 19.15
N HIS A 190 -35.20 2.07 18.89
CA HIS A 190 -33.93 2.67 18.46
C HIS A 190 -32.86 2.48 19.53
N THR A 191 -31.83 1.71 19.22
CA THR A 191 -30.57 1.76 19.96
C THR A 191 -29.68 2.79 19.31
N SER A 192 -29.94 4.07 19.55
CA SER A 192 -28.94 5.10 19.29
C SER A 192 -27.77 4.85 20.24
N MET A 193 -26.79 4.06 19.80
CA MET A 193 -25.52 3.81 20.50
C MET A 193 -24.64 5.08 20.65
N LEU A 194 -25.19 6.26 20.33
CA LEU A 194 -24.63 7.55 20.71
C LEU A 194 -24.77 7.73 22.24
N GLY A 195 -23.83 7.16 22.99
CA GLY A 195 -23.52 7.68 24.32
C GLY A 195 -23.70 6.74 25.51
N CYS A 196 -23.61 5.42 25.37
CA CYS A 196 -23.21 4.60 26.52
C CYS A 196 -21.68 4.64 26.64
N MET A 197 -21.13 5.82 26.96
CA MET A 197 -19.88 5.87 27.71
C MET A 197 -20.22 5.23 29.05
N CYS A 198 -19.85 3.97 29.24
CA CYS A 198 -20.01 3.27 30.50
C CYS A 198 -19.52 4.15 31.67
N PRO A 199 -20.39 4.61 32.59
CA PRO A 199 -19.95 5.07 33.89
C PRO A 199 -19.83 3.84 34.80
N THR A 200 -18.87 2.95 34.50
CA THR A 200 -18.50 1.85 35.39
C THR A 200 -17.01 1.95 35.75
N PHE A 201 -16.66 3.07 36.36
CA PHE A 201 -15.61 3.15 37.37
C PHE A 201 -16.22 3.77 38.63
N HIS A 202 -17.19 3.06 39.21
CA HIS A 202 -17.57 3.26 40.59
C HIS A 202 -17.62 1.88 41.26
N SER A 203 -16.97 1.81 42.43
CA SER A 203 -17.02 0.72 43.40
C SER A 203 -16.04 -0.45 43.24
N VAL A 204 -14.74 -0.17 43.47
CA VAL A 204 -13.91 -1.02 44.36
C VAL A 204 -13.02 -0.10 45.22
N LEU A 205 -13.64 0.67 46.11
CA LEU A 205 -12.92 1.30 47.22
C LEU A 205 -13.73 1.17 48.52
N THR A 206 -13.95 -0.07 48.94
CA THR A 206 -14.22 -0.35 50.35
C THR A 206 -13.81 -1.78 50.66
N MET A 207 -12.64 -1.94 51.27
CA MET A 207 -12.34 -2.92 52.30
C MET A 207 -10.96 -2.54 52.85
N ALA A 208 -10.98 -1.48 53.67
CA ALA A 208 -9.98 -1.33 54.71
C ALA A 208 -10.18 -2.49 55.69
N ASN A 209 -9.22 -3.41 55.76
CA ASN A 209 -9.03 -4.19 56.98
C ASN A 209 -7.54 -4.41 57.23
N SER A 210 -7.01 -3.55 58.11
CA SER A 210 -6.13 -3.89 59.20
C SER A 210 -5.17 -5.08 58.98
N SER A 211 -3.93 -4.78 58.58
CA SER A 211 -2.76 -5.50 59.07
C SER A 211 -1.53 -4.61 59.01
N LYS A 212 -1.18 -4.14 60.19
CA LYS A 212 0.03 -3.43 60.57
C LYS A 212 1.24 -4.31 60.27
N LEU A 213 1.92 -4.08 59.15
CA LEU A 213 3.29 -4.57 58.93
C LEU A 213 4.21 -3.40 58.58
N GLN A 214 4.85 -2.94 59.65
CA GLN A 214 5.98 -2.04 59.65
C GLN A 214 7.16 -2.76 59.02
N MET A 215 7.54 -2.36 57.80
CA MET A 215 8.79 -2.78 57.17
C MET A 215 9.78 -1.60 57.16
N PRO A 216 11.05 -1.85 57.55
CA PRO A 216 12.03 -0.80 57.76
C PRO A 216 12.55 -0.19 56.45
N LEU A 217 12.67 1.14 56.45
CA LEU A 217 13.49 1.89 55.50
C LEU A 217 14.91 1.34 55.51
N ARG A 218 15.33 0.62 54.46
CA ARG A 218 16.69 0.70 53.88
C ARG A 218 16.64 0.30 52.42
N GLN A 219 17.40 1.04 51.62
CA GLN A 219 17.72 0.83 50.20
C GLN A 219 16.79 1.50 49.18
N SER A 220 16.78 2.84 49.29
CA SER A 220 16.88 3.71 48.11
C SER A 220 18.04 3.28 47.21
N ALA A 221 17.86 3.51 45.91
CA ALA A 221 18.87 3.54 44.85
C ALA A 221 19.18 2.23 44.08
N VAL A 222 18.20 1.66 43.37
CA VAL A 222 18.50 0.91 42.11
C VAL A 222 17.49 1.16 40.98
N LEU A 223 16.27 1.65 41.23
CA LEU A 223 15.25 1.80 40.18
C LEU A 223 15.16 3.18 39.51
N ALA A 224 16.24 3.99 39.57
CA ALA A 224 16.34 5.28 38.89
C ALA A 224 17.36 5.28 37.72
N LEU A 225 17.63 4.11 37.13
CA LEU A 225 18.59 3.97 36.02
C LEU A 225 18.05 3.25 34.77
N CYS A 226 16.73 3.00 34.68
CA CYS A 226 16.15 2.33 33.51
C CYS A 226 15.25 3.21 32.62
N TRP A 227 15.18 4.53 32.89
CA TRP A 227 14.42 5.50 32.08
C TRP A 227 15.30 6.64 31.55
N ARG A 228 16.50 6.31 31.06
CA ARG A 228 17.42 7.27 30.40
C ARG A 228 18.28 6.65 29.30
N VAL A 229 17.70 5.76 28.48
CA VAL A 229 18.37 5.23 27.27
C VAL A 229 17.37 5.09 26.09
N THR A 230 16.60 6.14 25.79
CA THR A 230 15.84 6.25 24.53
C THR A 230 15.74 7.69 24.03
N ASP A 231 16.82 8.47 24.10
CA ASP A 231 16.82 9.84 23.56
C ASP A 231 18.17 10.28 22.96
N ALA A 232 18.92 9.35 22.36
CA ALA A 232 20.23 9.69 21.78
C ALA A 232 20.63 8.81 20.58
N VAL A 233 19.78 8.66 19.57
CA VAL A 233 20.23 8.28 18.21
C VAL A 233 19.25 8.88 17.18
N GLY A 234 19.59 9.99 16.53
CA GLY A 234 18.80 10.42 15.37
C GLY A 234 19.09 11.75 14.70
N GLU A 235 19.62 12.77 15.37
CA GLU A 235 20.07 14.00 14.71
C GLU A 235 21.52 13.86 14.23
N ARG A 236 21.70 13.34 13.01
CA ARG A 236 22.94 13.54 12.25
C ARG A 236 22.70 13.27 10.76
N LEU A 237 22.58 14.34 9.98
CA LEU A 237 23.28 14.59 8.71
C LEU A 237 22.50 15.59 7.83
N GLN A 238 22.53 16.86 8.21
CA GLN A 238 22.70 17.93 7.23
C GLN A 238 24.20 18.16 7.03
N GLY A 239 24.64 18.23 5.77
CA GLY A 239 25.89 18.89 5.38
C GLY A 239 27.15 18.02 5.35
N ARG A 240 27.38 17.33 4.23
CA ARG A 240 28.72 17.20 3.64
C ARG A 240 28.66 17.32 2.12
N SER A 241 28.84 18.57 1.69
CA SER A 241 29.57 18.91 0.47
C SER A 241 30.94 18.21 0.49
N ASN A 242 31.26 17.48 -0.58
CA ASN A 242 32.58 17.04 -1.03
C ASN A 242 32.36 16.69 -2.52
N ARG A 243 32.60 17.56 -3.50
CA ARG A 243 33.91 18.08 -3.93
C ARG A 243 35.03 17.05 -3.73
N CYS A 244 35.00 16.00 -4.54
CA CYS A 244 36.19 15.21 -4.86
C CYS A 244 36.57 15.52 -6.31
N GLU A 245 37.32 16.59 -6.45
CA GLU A 245 38.18 16.87 -7.59
C GLU A 245 39.40 15.95 -7.52
N ILE A 246 39.83 15.50 -8.72
CA ILE A 246 41.22 15.15 -9.07
C ILE A 246 41.79 13.86 -8.43
N ARG A 247 42.00 12.86 -9.29
CA ARG A 247 43.34 12.32 -9.52
C ARG A 247 43.47 11.59 -10.86
N ARG A 248 44.33 12.17 -11.69
CA ARG A 248 45.12 11.57 -12.77
C ARG A 248 45.36 10.06 -12.56
N PHE A 249 45.13 9.27 -13.61
CA PHE A 249 46.04 8.19 -13.94
C PHE A 249 46.64 8.44 -15.32
N ILE A 250 47.96 8.48 -15.32
CA ILE A 250 48.90 8.81 -16.38
C ILE A 250 49.69 7.50 -16.58
N TYR A 251 49.88 7.14 -17.86
CA TYR A 251 50.85 6.16 -18.42
C TYR A 251 50.54 4.67 -18.23
N LYS A 252 50.76 3.79 -19.21
CA LYS A 252 52.00 3.54 -19.98
C LYS A 252 51.67 2.81 -21.31
N GLU A 253 52.21 3.32 -22.42
CA GLU A 253 53.08 2.65 -23.42
C GLU A 253 52.35 1.86 -24.51
#